data_AF-A0A829M925-F1
#
_entry.id   AF-A0A829M925-F1
#
_cell.length_a   1.000
_cell.length_b   1.000
_cell.length_c   1.000
_cell.angle_alpha   90.00
_cell.angle_beta   90.00
_cell.angle_gamma   90.00
#
_symmetry.space_group_name_H-M   'P 1'
#
loop_
_entity.id
_entity.type
_entity.pdbx_description
1 polymer ?
#
loop_
_entity_poly.entity_id
_entity_poly.type
_entity_poly.pdbx_seq_one_letter_code
_entity_poly.pdbx_strand_id
1 'polypeptide(L)'
;MQAGWAGINVDDENTLTVTEVPHRWLFPHVAAVVHHCGAGTTAAGLRAGVPTVAVPGLGDQPFWLGGCAISGSARIPCRSAP
;
A
#
# COMPACT_ATOMS: atom_id res chain seq x y z
N MET A 1 11.59 1.66 9.69
CA MET A 1 10.89 2.64 8.84
C MET A 1 11.16 2.21 7.42
N GLN A 2 10.15 2.23 6.55
CA GLN A 2 10.30 1.86 5.14
C GLN A 2 9.80 3.04 4.31
N ALA A 3 10.72 3.77 3.70
CA ALA A 3 10.40 4.79 2.72
C ALA A 3 10.23 4.17 1.33
N GLY A 4 9.41 4.78 0.49
CA GLY A 4 9.32 4.45 -0.93
C GLY A 4 10.58 4.91 -1.67
N TRP A 5 11.04 4.12 -2.64
CA TRP A 5 12.25 4.40 -3.43
C TRP A 5 11.97 5.18 -4.72
N ALA A 6 10.69 5.41 -5.03
CA ALA A 6 10.26 6.01 -6.28
C ALA A 6 10.39 7.55 -6.31
N GLY A 7 10.80 8.18 -5.20
CA GLY A 7 10.96 9.64 -5.13
C GLY A 7 9.67 10.41 -5.39
N ILE A 8 8.50 9.81 -5.10
CA ILE A 8 7.19 10.43 -5.32
C ILE A 8 7.08 11.63 -4.38
N ASN A 9 6.95 12.81 -4.99
CA ASN A 9 6.68 14.05 -4.28
C ASN A 9 5.56 14.76 -5.02
N VAL A 10 4.41 14.87 -4.36
CA VAL A 10 3.21 15.50 -4.88
C VAL A 10 2.88 16.69 -3.99
N ASP A 11 2.68 17.84 -4.62
CA ASP A 11 2.32 19.10 -3.99
C ASP A 11 0.93 19.51 -4.51
N ASP A 12 -0.10 19.03 -3.83
CA ASP A 12 -1.50 19.35 -4.11
C ASP A 12 -2.30 19.48 -2.80
N GLU A 13 -3.47 20.12 -2.85
CA GLU A 13 -4.29 20.45 -1.67
C GLU A 13 -4.74 19.21 -0.87
N ASN A 14 -4.85 18.05 -1.52
CA ASN A 14 -5.36 16.82 -0.94
C ASN A 14 -4.27 15.79 -0.67
N THR A 15 -3.01 16.10 -0.95
CA THR A 15 -1.89 15.18 -0.76
C THR A 15 -0.86 15.75 0.18
N LEU A 16 -0.53 14.97 1.20
CA LEU A 16 0.60 15.25 2.07
C LEU A 16 1.72 14.25 1.78
N THR A 17 2.79 14.73 1.14
CA THR A 17 4.01 13.93 0.95
C THR A 17 4.81 13.90 2.26
N VAL A 18 4.99 12.70 2.83
CA VAL A 18 5.76 12.47 4.04
C VAL A 18 6.92 11.52 3.73
N THR A 19 8.10 11.79 4.30
CA THR A 19 9.30 11.00 4.05
C THR A 19 9.30 9.69 4.84
N GLU A 20 9.58 9.74 6.14
CA GLU A 20 9.55 8.58 7.02
C GLU A 20 8.49 8.75 8.10
N VAL A 21 7.60 7.77 8.22
CA VAL A 21 6.58 7.73 9.27
C VAL A 21 6.39 6.30 9.78
N PRO A 22 6.26 6.06 11.09
CA PRO A 22 6.04 4.72 11.61
C PRO A 22 4.64 4.20 11.24
N HIS A 23 4.57 3.10 10.48
CA HIS A 23 3.28 2.46 10.12
C HIS A 23 2.43 2.09 11.34
N ARG A 24 3.06 1.66 12.45
CA ARG A 24 2.34 1.29 13.68
C ARG A 24 1.54 2.46 14.27
N TRP A 25 2.01 3.68 14.04
CA TRP A 25 1.39 4.90 14.53
C TRP A 25 0.40 5.42 13.51
N LEU A 26 0.77 5.46 12.23
CA LEU A 26 -0.07 6.03 11.18
C LEU A 26 -1.29 5.16 10.84
N PHE A 27 -1.11 3.84 10.68
CA PHE A 27 -2.14 2.98 10.08
C PHE A 27 -3.44 2.89 10.89
N PRO A 28 -3.44 2.92 12.23
CA PRO A 28 -4.69 3.00 13.01
C PRO A 28 -5.53 4.26 12.73
N HIS A 29 -4.97 5.29 12.09
CA HIS A 29 -5.64 6.56 11.82
C HIS A 29 -6.07 6.75 10.37
N VAL A 30 -5.85 5.77 9.49
CA VAL A 30 -6.22 5.86 8.07
C VAL A 30 -7.43 4.97 7.75
N ALA A 31 -8.22 5.38 6.76
CA ALA A 31 -9.36 4.59 6.29
C ALA A 31 -8.95 3.40 5.40
N ALA A 32 -7.82 3.51 4.70
CA ALA A 32 -7.27 2.45 3.85
C ALA A 32 -5.77 2.68 3.59
N VAL A 33 -5.07 1.63 3.15
CA VAL A 33 -3.66 1.69 2.74
C VAL A 33 -3.53 1.21 1.30
N VAL A 34 -2.91 2.01 0.44
CA VAL A 34 -2.48 1.58 -0.91
C VAL A 34 -0.97 1.44 -0.90
N HIS A 35 -0.44 0.28 -1.28
CA HIS A 35 1.00 0.03 -1.23
C HIS A 35 1.47 -1.00 -2.26
N HIS A 36 2.77 -1.02 -2.54
CA HIS A 36 3.38 -1.88 -3.57
C HIS A 36 3.45 -3.39 -3.21
N CYS A 37 2.76 -3.85 -2.16
CA CYS A 37 2.80 -5.24 -1.69
C CYS A 37 4.16 -5.73 -1.13
N GLY A 38 5.00 -4.86 -0.56
CA GLY A 38 6.15 -5.30 0.24
C GLY A 38 5.73 -5.96 1.56
N ALA A 39 6.37 -7.08 1.95
CA ALA A 39 6.01 -7.89 3.12
C ALA A 39 5.80 -7.09 4.42
N GLY A 40 6.68 -6.12 4.70
CA GLY A 40 6.60 -5.29 5.90
C GLY A 40 5.34 -4.41 5.96
N THR A 41 5.00 -3.77 4.84
CA THR A 41 3.82 -2.91 4.71
C THR A 41 2.53 -3.73 4.69
N THR A 42 2.52 -4.88 4.00
CA THR A 42 1.40 -5.83 4.01
C THR A 42 1.08 -6.27 5.44
N ALA A 43 2.09 -6.75 6.17
CA ALA A 43 1.91 -7.22 7.54
C ALA A 43 1.49 -6.09 8.49
N ALA A 44 1.96 -4.85 8.25
CA ALA A 44 1.54 -3.70 9.04
C ALA A 44 0.06 -3.32 8.79
N GLY A 45 -0.40 -3.32 7.55
CA GLY A 45 -1.81 -3.06 7.20
C GLY A 45 -2.74 -4.11 7.81
N LEU A 46 -2.38 -5.39 7.67
CA LEU A 46 -3.15 -6.50 8.26
C LEU A 46 -3.23 -6.41 9.79
N ARG A 47 -2.11 -6.09 10.47
CA ARG A 47 -2.11 -5.91 11.93
C ARG A 47 -2.94 -4.73 12.40
N ALA A 48 -3.03 -3.67 11.60
CA ALA A 48 -3.86 -2.51 11.92
C ALA A 48 -5.35 -2.75 11.64
N GLY A 49 -5.72 -3.85 10.97
CA GLY A 49 -7.11 -4.19 10.64
C GLY A 49 -7.73 -3.26 9.60
N VAL A 50 -6.92 -2.53 8.84
CA VAL A 50 -7.39 -1.56 7.84
C VAL A 50 -7.51 -2.21 6.46
N PRO A 51 -8.51 -1.80 5.64
CA PRO A 51 -8.57 -2.17 4.23
C PRO A 51 -7.25 -1.86 3.54
N THR A 52 -6.67 -2.83 2.83
CA THR A 52 -5.39 -2.67 2.16
C THR A 52 -5.48 -3.06 0.69
N VAL A 53 -4.91 -2.23 -0.17
CA VAL A 53 -4.88 -2.39 -1.63
C VAL A 53 -3.43 -2.56 -2.05
N ALA A 54 -3.13 -3.74 -2.59
CA ALA A 54 -1.81 -4.08 -3.08
C ALA A 54 -1.69 -3.74 -4.58
N VAL A 55 -0.66 -2.97 -4.93
CA VAL A 55 -0.32 -2.57 -6.31
C VAL A 55 1.09 -3.10 -6.63
N PRO A 56 1.24 -4.40 -6.93
CA PRO A 56 2.56 -5.02 -7.14
C PRO A 56 3.25 -4.44 -8.39
N GLY A 57 4.54 -4.11 -8.25
CA GLY A 57 5.39 -3.67 -9.37
C GLY A 57 6.25 -4.80 -9.94
N LEU A 58 7.14 -5.39 -9.13
CA LEU A 58 8.17 -6.38 -9.55
C LEU A 58 8.57 -7.32 -8.39
N GLY A 59 9.19 -8.48 -8.65
CA GLY A 59 9.79 -9.31 -7.59
C GLY A 59 8.82 -10.19 -6.79
N ASP A 60 8.97 -10.27 -5.47
CA ASP A 60 8.16 -11.12 -4.56
C ASP A 60 6.77 -10.53 -4.23
N GLN A 61 6.49 -9.33 -4.71
CA GLN A 61 5.24 -8.59 -4.50
C GLN A 61 3.98 -9.40 -4.92
N PRO A 62 4.00 -10.22 -6.00
CA PRO A 62 2.88 -11.11 -6.33
C PRO A 62 2.68 -12.30 -5.38
N PHE A 63 3.74 -12.77 -4.69
CA PHE A 63 3.64 -13.88 -3.74
C PHE A 63 2.75 -13.49 -2.54
N TRP A 64 2.88 -12.25 -2.07
CA TRP A 64 2.09 -11.74 -0.94
C TRP A 64 0.62 -11.46 -1.28
N LEU A 65 0.25 -11.41 -2.57
CA LEU A 65 -1.16 -11.32 -3.00
C LEU A 65 -1.92 -12.62 -2.74
N GLY A 66 -1.28 -13.78 -2.91
CA GLY A 66 -1.92 -15.10 -2.81
C GLY A 66 -2.43 -15.46 -1.41
N GLY A 67 -1.90 -14.82 -0.36
CA GLY A 67 -2.39 -14.93 1.02
C GLY A 67 -3.32 -13.79 1.46
N CYS A 68 -3.46 -12.75 0.63
CA CYS A 68 -4.24 -11.56 0.92
C CYS A 68 -5.65 -11.66 0.32
N ALA A 69 -6.46 -12.60 0.81
CA ALA A 69 -7.92 -12.50 0.65
C ALA A 69 -8.46 -11.43 1.61
N ILE A 70 -8.14 -10.17 1.30
CA ILE A 70 -8.57 -9.01 2.08
C ILE A 70 -9.99 -8.71 1.62
N SER A 71 -10.95 -8.81 2.54
CA SER A 71 -12.30 -8.27 2.36
C SER A 71 -12.19 -6.80 1.94
N GLY A 72 -12.40 -6.51 0.65
CA GLY A 72 -12.37 -5.15 0.11
C GLY A 72 -11.31 -4.83 -0.95
N SER A 73 -10.47 -5.76 -1.43
CA SER A 73 -9.61 -5.45 -2.58
C SER A 73 -10.43 -5.39 -3.88
N ALA A 74 -10.77 -4.18 -4.32
CA ALA A 74 -11.05 -3.96 -5.73
C ALA A 74 -9.78 -4.36 -6.51
N ARG A 75 -9.79 -5.56 -7.10
CA ARG A 75 -8.86 -5.89 -8.20
C ARG A 75 -9.21 -4.91 -9.31
N ILE A 76 -8.46 -3.81 -9.45
CA ILE A 76 -8.53 -3.00 -10.66
C ILE A 76 -7.99 -3.89 -11.77
N PRO A 77 -8.82 -4.38 -12.70
CA PRO A 77 -8.31 -5.09 -13.86
C PRO A 77 -7.49 -4.07 -14.64
N CYS A 78 -6.22 -4.37 -14.87
CA CYS A 78 -5.42 -3.62 -15.82
C CYS A 78 -6.08 -3.79 -17.20
N ARG A 79 -6.97 -2.86 -17.57
CA ARG A 79 -7.37 -2.71 -18.96
C ARG A 79 -6.17 -2.13 -19.67
N SER A 80 -5.52 -2.93 -20.51
CA SER A 80 -4.62 -2.44 -21.54
C SER A 80 -5.32 -1.30 -22.30
N ALA A 81 -4.81 -0.08 -22.15
CA ALA A 81 -5.13 1.03 -23.04
C ALA A 81 -4.31 0.86 -24.35
N PRO A 82 -4.85 1.32 -25.49
CA PRO A 82 -4.39 0.96 -26.84
C PRO A 82 -2.96 1.37 -27.18
#